data_AF-A0A949RAR8-F1
#
_entry.id   AF-A0A949RAR8-F1
#
_cell.length_a   1.000
_cell.length_b   1.000
_cell.length_c   1.000
_cell.angle_alpha   90.00
_cell.angle_beta   90.00
_cell.angle_gamma   90.00
#
_symmetry.space_group_name_H-M   'P 1'
#
loop_
_entity.id
_entity.type
_entity.pdbx_description
1 polymer ?
#
loop_
_entity_poly.entity_id
_entity_poly.type
_entity_poly.pdbx_seq_one_letter_code
_entity_poly.pdbx_strand_id
1 'polypeptide(L)'
;MRPYAHLLAACLLMGGVRAQTTVVLQPGPADGKDAALHGLVTEVNNNYGQLDQMPAMAWTFQGVPGVVRAALDFDLSAIPQGAVVLDARLSLYAYDSATGFGQHSALSGPNDAWIRRIITPWDEATVTWSTAPTAVPAGQIPLAGTTDPLWDYLDIDVTAMVQDKVNDPANNHGFLIQLQDETYYRMLNFATSEHADPARRPRLEVTFVENETCVTLNGHILDALLHGLVTEVNTNYATTPELASSAWTFSGVPGVVRSVLRFQGLQIPAGAVLTSAWLDLHAWDQSGGLGQHQALSGPNDAWLERVITPWDAWTVTWSTQPQTTPVNRVSLPGTTDPWADYLNIDVKDLVQDMLDDTANSFGFLLRLQDETYYRRLNFCSSEHPDPARRPQLRVCYALGTGLPEVAAPAVVVLQPNPAADRCRVVSGGPAIRGVELVDPAGRRCAAHPGTGPALELDLAAFPPGAYTVLVTTADGERRALRLLIAR
;
A
#
# COMPACT_ATOMS: atom_id res chain seq x y z
N MET A 1 -44.53 -39.18 9.94
CA MET A 1 -44.69 -38.06 10.89
C MET A 1 -43.67 -38.21 12.01
N ARG A 2 -42.58 -37.45 11.94
CA ARG A 2 -41.62 -37.19 13.03
C ARG A 2 -41.25 -35.70 12.91
N PRO A 3 -41.26 -34.92 14.00
CA PRO A 3 -41.22 -33.46 13.90
C PRO A 3 -39.79 -32.95 13.70
N TYR A 4 -39.67 -31.89 12.90
CA TYR A 4 -38.48 -31.08 12.72
C TYR A 4 -38.20 -30.28 14.00
N ALA A 5 -37.00 -30.44 14.57
CA ALA A 5 -36.47 -29.52 15.56
C ALA A 5 -35.66 -28.45 14.83
N HIS A 6 -36.18 -27.22 14.79
CA HIS A 6 -35.45 -26.06 14.32
C HIS A 6 -34.40 -25.68 15.38
N LEU A 7 -33.12 -25.96 15.11
CA LEU A 7 -32.01 -25.32 15.82
C LEU A 7 -31.84 -23.93 15.21
N LEU A 8 -32.23 -22.88 15.94
CA LEU A 8 -31.76 -21.53 15.66
C LEU A 8 -30.27 -21.46 15.99
N ALA A 9 -29.42 -21.51 14.96
CA ALA A 9 -28.04 -21.10 15.08
C ALA A 9 -28.01 -19.57 15.16
N ALA A 10 -27.83 -19.04 16.37
CA ALA A 10 -27.51 -17.64 16.57
C ALA A 10 -26.12 -17.39 15.97
N CYS A 11 -26.08 -16.78 14.78
CA CYS A 11 -24.86 -16.26 14.18
C CYS A 11 -24.35 -15.11 15.06
N LEU A 12 -23.39 -15.40 15.94
CA LEU A 12 -22.54 -14.37 16.52
C LEU A 12 -21.77 -13.73 15.35
N LEU A 13 -22.12 -12.49 15.02
CA LEU A 13 -21.25 -11.62 14.24
C LEU A 13 -19.98 -11.37 15.07
N MET A 14 -18.98 -12.24 14.92
CA MET A 14 -17.62 -11.89 15.29
C MET A 14 -17.20 -10.74 14.37
N GLY A 15 -17.20 -9.51 14.90
CA GLY A 15 -16.51 -8.41 14.25
C GLY A 15 -15.09 -8.85 13.99
N GLY A 16 -14.70 -8.89 12.71
CA GLY A 16 -13.36 -9.30 12.31
C GLY A 16 -12.34 -8.38 12.96
N VAL A 17 -11.61 -8.89 13.95
CA VAL A 17 -10.40 -8.22 14.43
C VAL A 17 -9.41 -8.31 13.29
N ARG A 18 -9.11 -7.19 12.62
CA ARG A 18 -8.00 -7.15 11.67
C ARG A 18 -6.72 -7.25 12.50
N ALA A 19 -5.92 -8.28 12.24
CA ALA A 19 -4.60 -8.37 12.85
C ALA A 19 -3.78 -7.16 12.37
N GLN A 20 -3.24 -6.37 13.30
CA GLN A 20 -2.22 -5.39 12.94
C GLN A 20 -0.93 -6.14 12.63
N THR A 21 -0.21 -5.68 11.62
CA THR A 21 1.12 -6.15 11.27
C THR A 21 2.11 -5.05 11.62
N THR A 22 3.25 -5.41 12.22
CA THR A 22 4.36 -4.49 12.47
C THR A 22 5.58 -4.95 11.70
N VAL A 23 6.16 -4.05 10.90
CA VAL A 23 7.40 -4.25 10.15
C VAL A 23 8.48 -3.33 10.71
N VAL A 24 9.69 -3.84 10.83
CA VAL A 24 10.87 -3.09 11.26
C VAL A 24 11.86 -3.06 10.10
N LEU A 25 12.17 -1.86 9.63
CA LEU A 25 13.13 -1.58 8.56
C LEU A 25 14.38 -0.95 9.15
N GLN A 26 15.52 -1.61 8.98
CA GLN A 26 16.83 -1.11 9.40
C GLN A 26 17.88 -1.58 8.39
N PRO A 27 17.87 -1.02 7.17
CA PRO A 27 18.69 -1.50 6.07
C PRO A 27 20.19 -1.33 6.34
N GLY A 28 20.99 -2.21 5.75
CA GLY A 28 22.46 -2.07 5.72
C GLY A 28 22.96 -1.46 4.41
N PRO A 29 24.28 -1.46 4.18
CA PRO A 29 24.91 -0.87 3.00
C PRO A 29 24.31 -1.27 1.65
N ALA A 30 23.89 -2.52 1.50
CA ALA A 30 23.40 -3.04 0.22
C ALA A 30 21.96 -2.61 -0.11
N ASP A 31 21.15 -2.35 0.90
CA ASP A 31 19.71 -2.11 0.78
C ASP A 31 19.30 -0.73 1.32
N GLY A 32 20.26 0.03 1.84
CA GLY A 32 20.10 1.38 2.35
C GLY A 32 19.83 2.36 1.23
N LYS A 33 19.31 3.53 1.59
CA LYS A 33 19.14 4.63 0.66
C LYS A 33 19.22 5.94 1.40
N ASP A 34 20.44 6.45 1.55
CA ASP A 34 20.70 7.72 2.20
C ASP A 34 21.92 8.44 1.60
N ALA A 35 21.95 9.77 1.71
CA ALA A 35 23.04 10.55 1.16
C ALA A 35 23.20 11.89 1.86
N ALA A 36 24.44 12.30 2.06
CA ALA A 36 24.77 13.69 2.36
C ALA A 36 24.74 14.51 1.06
N LEU A 37 24.15 15.71 1.12
CA LEU A 37 24.08 16.66 0.00
C LEU A 37 24.93 17.87 0.37
N HIS A 38 26.12 17.98 -0.22
CA HIS A 38 27.10 18.99 0.17
C HIS A 38 27.05 20.24 -0.71
N GLY A 39 26.55 21.35 -0.16
CA GLY A 39 26.37 22.63 -0.85
C GLY A 39 27.58 23.57 -0.86
N LEU A 40 28.78 23.07 -0.60
CA LEU A 40 30.00 23.86 -0.79
C LEU A 40 30.28 23.91 -2.30
N VAL A 41 30.61 25.09 -2.83
CA VAL A 41 30.78 25.31 -4.29
C VAL A 41 31.67 24.26 -4.98
N THR A 42 32.72 23.77 -4.30
CA THR A 42 33.63 22.75 -4.85
C THR A 42 33.08 21.33 -4.79
N GLU A 43 32.05 21.10 -3.98
CA GLU A 43 31.49 19.79 -3.64
C GLU A 43 30.11 19.54 -4.26
N VAL A 44 29.48 20.55 -4.88
CA VAL A 44 28.08 20.48 -5.28
C VAL A 44 27.74 19.35 -6.27
N ASN A 45 28.75 18.84 -6.99
CA ASN A 45 28.60 17.74 -7.95
C ASN A 45 29.21 16.42 -7.45
N ASN A 46 29.67 16.37 -6.20
CA ASN A 46 30.18 15.14 -5.60
C ASN A 46 29.01 14.36 -4.98
N ASN A 47 29.00 13.05 -5.24
CA ASN A 47 28.07 12.13 -4.61
C ASN A 47 28.66 11.64 -3.28
N TYR A 48 27.81 11.60 -2.26
CA TYR A 48 28.17 11.18 -0.91
C TYR A 48 27.23 10.10 -0.36
N GLY A 49 26.62 9.30 -1.25
CA GLY A 49 25.72 8.19 -0.88
C GLY A 49 26.42 6.94 -0.35
N GLN A 50 27.71 7.03 -0.01
CA GLN A 50 28.51 5.95 0.57
C GLN A 50 29.20 6.40 1.87
N LEU A 51 28.80 7.57 2.40
CA LEU A 51 29.29 8.03 3.69
C LEU A 51 28.58 7.29 4.83
N ASP A 52 29.30 7.09 5.92
CA ASP A 52 28.81 6.53 7.19
C ASP A 52 28.02 7.54 8.05
N GLN A 53 27.81 8.75 7.52
CA GLN A 53 27.21 9.88 8.23
C GLN A 53 26.42 10.80 7.29
N MET A 54 25.36 11.40 7.81
CA MET A 54 24.44 12.27 7.08
C MET A 54 24.08 13.54 7.89
N PRO A 55 24.87 14.62 7.76
CA PRO A 55 24.63 15.82 8.55
C PRO A 55 23.56 16.73 7.93
N ALA A 56 22.75 17.33 8.80
CA ALA A 56 22.05 18.58 8.56
C ALA A 56 22.86 19.70 9.23
N MET A 57 23.63 20.47 8.46
CA MET A 57 24.59 21.43 9.00
C MET A 57 24.78 22.68 8.14
N ALA A 58 25.25 23.74 8.79
CA ALA A 58 25.88 24.87 8.13
C ALA A 58 27.25 25.11 8.78
N TRP A 59 28.29 25.32 7.96
CA TRP A 59 29.67 25.39 8.45
C TRP A 59 30.57 26.22 7.55
N THR A 60 31.82 26.41 7.97
CA THR A 60 32.89 26.95 7.11
C THR A 60 33.93 25.88 6.80
N PHE A 61 34.10 25.56 5.53
CA PHE A 61 35.08 24.61 5.03
C PHE A 61 36.30 25.39 4.53
N GLN A 62 37.40 25.34 5.29
CA GLN A 62 38.60 26.16 5.03
C GLN A 62 38.27 27.67 4.90
N GLY A 63 37.33 28.15 5.72
CA GLY A 63 36.88 29.54 5.71
C GLY A 63 35.79 29.87 4.69
N VAL A 64 35.37 28.91 3.84
CA VAL A 64 34.28 29.10 2.87
C VAL A 64 32.97 28.55 3.44
N PRO A 65 31.90 29.35 3.56
CA PRO A 65 30.61 28.87 4.04
C PRO A 65 30.02 27.78 3.12
N GLY A 66 29.41 26.77 3.72
CA GLY A 66 28.68 25.71 3.03
C GLY A 66 27.60 25.10 3.92
N VAL A 67 26.57 24.54 3.28
CA VAL A 67 25.46 23.83 3.93
C VAL A 67 25.54 22.37 3.52
N VAL A 68 25.19 21.45 4.43
CA VAL A 68 24.97 20.04 4.10
C VAL A 68 23.59 19.64 4.60
N ARG A 69 22.88 18.84 3.80
CA ARG A 69 21.57 18.27 4.13
C ARG A 69 21.63 16.75 3.97
N ALA A 70 20.72 16.04 4.61
CA ALA A 70 20.64 14.59 4.48
C ALA A 70 19.36 14.18 3.73
N ALA A 71 19.49 13.24 2.80
CA ALA A 71 18.37 12.51 2.21
C ALA A 71 18.37 11.08 2.74
N LEU A 72 17.19 10.51 3.00
CA LEU A 72 17.00 9.17 3.53
C LEU A 72 15.67 8.61 3.01
N ASP A 73 15.63 7.37 2.54
CA ASP A 73 14.40 6.68 2.15
C ASP A 73 14.41 5.23 2.67
N PHE A 74 13.22 4.67 2.87
CA PHE A 74 13.04 3.27 3.25
C PHE A 74 12.20 2.57 2.19
N ASP A 75 12.59 1.35 1.84
CA ASP A 75 11.75 0.49 1.01
C ASP A 75 10.53 0.01 1.81
N LEU A 76 9.34 0.47 1.41
CA LEU A 76 8.07 0.08 2.01
C LEU A 76 7.38 -1.07 1.26
N SER A 77 8.07 -1.79 0.37
CA SER A 77 7.50 -2.90 -0.41
C SER A 77 6.87 -4.02 0.43
N ALA A 78 7.28 -4.16 1.70
CA ALA A 78 6.68 -5.08 2.66
C ALA A 78 5.30 -4.64 3.18
N ILE A 79 4.88 -3.40 2.92
CA ILE A 79 3.58 -2.84 3.32
C ILE A 79 2.67 -2.82 2.09
N PRO A 80 1.53 -3.55 2.10
CA PRO A 80 0.61 -3.57 0.97
C PRO A 80 0.09 -2.18 0.61
N GLN A 81 -0.07 -1.91 -0.69
CA GLN A 81 -0.67 -0.67 -1.16
C GLN A 81 -2.08 -0.51 -0.59
N GLY A 82 -2.41 0.71 -0.14
CA GLY A 82 -3.70 1.01 0.49
C GLY A 82 -3.84 0.52 1.93
N ALA A 83 -2.78 -0.05 2.54
CA ALA A 83 -2.77 -0.31 3.98
C ALA A 83 -2.98 0.97 4.79
N VAL A 84 -3.68 0.85 5.91
CA VAL A 84 -3.85 1.93 6.88
C VAL A 84 -2.71 1.82 7.89
N VAL A 85 -1.79 2.78 7.85
CA VAL A 85 -0.70 2.92 8.81
C VAL A 85 -1.29 3.44 10.12
N LEU A 86 -1.21 2.61 11.16
CA LEU A 86 -1.69 2.93 12.50
C LEU A 86 -0.65 3.72 13.30
N ASP A 87 0.64 3.39 13.12
CA ASP A 87 1.75 4.02 13.81
C ASP A 87 3.03 3.86 12.97
N ALA A 88 3.84 4.91 12.83
CA ALA A 88 5.19 4.79 12.27
C ALA A 88 6.21 5.63 13.05
N ARG A 89 7.30 4.98 13.47
CA ARG A 89 8.32 5.54 14.36
C ARG A 89 9.69 5.47 13.70
N LEU A 90 10.26 6.64 13.41
CA LEU A 90 11.62 6.78 12.90
C LEU A 90 12.60 6.99 14.06
N SER A 91 13.72 6.29 14.04
CA SER A 91 14.84 6.47 14.95
C SER A 91 16.10 6.81 14.16
N LEU A 92 16.74 7.91 14.54
CA LEU A 92 18.00 8.40 14.00
C LEU A 92 19.04 8.44 15.13
N TYR A 93 20.20 7.86 14.89
CA TYR A 93 21.26 7.74 15.89
C TYR A 93 22.37 8.75 15.58
N ALA A 94 22.88 9.42 16.61
CA ALA A 94 23.96 10.39 16.45
C ALA A 94 25.19 9.72 15.83
N TYR A 95 25.92 10.43 14.97
CA TYR A 95 27.23 9.92 14.55
C TYR A 95 28.22 10.02 15.72
N ASP A 96 28.82 8.90 16.11
CA ASP A 96 29.56 8.77 17.38
C ASP A 96 31.07 9.02 17.27
N SER A 97 31.55 9.44 16.10
CA SER A 97 32.94 9.78 15.87
C SER A 97 33.15 11.30 15.69
N ALA A 98 34.33 11.77 16.13
CA ALA A 98 34.78 13.15 15.89
C ALA A 98 35.42 13.36 14.50
N THR A 99 35.47 12.32 13.66
CA THR A 99 36.00 12.38 12.29
C THR A 99 34.94 12.81 11.27
N GLY A 100 35.37 13.15 10.05
CA GLY A 100 34.45 13.58 8.99
C GLY A 100 33.81 14.93 9.32
N PHE A 101 32.48 15.00 9.35
CA PHE A 101 31.76 16.22 9.73
C PHE A 101 31.73 16.44 11.25
N GLY A 102 31.91 15.39 12.05
CA GLY A 102 31.94 15.45 13.51
C GLY A 102 30.57 15.21 14.18
N GLN A 103 30.44 15.61 15.43
CA GLN A 103 29.26 15.37 16.28
C GLN A 103 28.30 16.57 16.30
N HIS A 104 27.06 16.39 16.83
CA HIS A 104 26.09 17.49 16.93
C HIS A 104 26.73 18.77 17.48
N SER A 105 26.36 19.92 16.91
CA SER A 105 26.92 21.21 17.28
C SER A 105 25.84 22.28 17.35
N ALA A 106 25.79 22.98 18.49
CA ALA A 106 24.97 24.17 18.72
C ALA A 106 25.86 25.40 19.02
N LEU A 107 27.08 25.43 18.46
CA LEU A 107 28.14 26.38 18.83
C LEU A 107 27.74 27.85 18.65
N SER A 108 27.02 28.17 17.58
CA SER A 108 26.57 29.54 17.27
C SER A 108 25.08 29.78 17.52
N GLY A 109 24.39 28.83 18.14
CA GLY A 109 22.96 28.87 18.39
C GLY A 109 22.26 27.52 18.19
N PRO A 110 20.93 27.49 18.32
CA PRO A 110 20.14 26.26 18.21
C PRO A 110 20.30 25.58 16.84
N ASN A 111 20.45 24.27 16.85
CA ASN A 111 20.60 23.39 15.70
C ASN A 111 19.31 22.63 15.38
N ASP A 112 18.15 23.25 15.62
CA ASP A 112 16.86 22.68 15.24
C ASP A 112 16.85 22.31 13.76
N ALA A 113 16.17 21.22 13.43
CA ALA A 113 16.02 20.74 12.06
C ALA A 113 14.57 20.48 11.69
N TRP A 114 14.35 20.26 10.40
CA TRP A 114 13.12 19.77 9.80
C TRP A 114 13.38 18.43 9.14
N ILE A 115 12.47 17.48 9.32
CA ILE A 115 12.26 16.37 8.39
C ILE A 115 11.17 16.80 7.41
N ARG A 116 11.45 16.71 6.11
CA ARG A 116 10.53 17.06 5.03
C ARG A 116 10.32 15.89 4.10
N ARG A 117 9.12 15.80 3.52
CA ARG A 117 8.81 14.80 2.50
C ARG A 117 9.47 15.17 1.18
N ILE A 118 10.23 14.25 0.60
CA ILE A 118 10.80 14.38 -0.75
C ILE A 118 9.74 14.00 -1.78
N ILE A 119 9.55 14.83 -2.81
CA ILE A 119 8.50 14.70 -3.83
C ILE A 119 9.01 14.48 -5.26
N THR A 120 10.32 14.47 -5.45
CA THR A 120 10.94 14.10 -6.74
C THR A 120 11.84 12.89 -6.57
N PRO A 121 11.92 12.00 -7.56
CA PRO A 121 12.75 10.81 -7.48
C PRO A 121 14.23 11.19 -7.34
N TRP A 122 14.98 10.34 -6.65
CA TRP A 122 16.43 10.43 -6.53
C TRP A 122 17.02 9.03 -6.36
N ASP A 123 18.31 8.91 -6.65
CA ASP A 123 19.07 7.68 -6.59
C ASP A 123 20.34 7.94 -5.77
N GLU A 124 20.59 7.11 -4.77
CA GLU A 124 21.69 7.26 -3.82
C GLU A 124 23.06 7.27 -4.51
N ALA A 125 23.25 6.48 -5.56
CA ALA A 125 24.54 6.36 -6.25
C ALA A 125 24.87 7.56 -7.14
N THR A 126 23.89 8.45 -7.38
CA THR A 126 24.05 9.57 -8.34
C THR A 126 23.59 10.92 -7.80
N VAL A 127 22.90 10.97 -6.67
CA VAL A 127 22.41 12.24 -6.09
C VAL A 127 23.58 13.12 -5.65
N THR A 128 23.48 14.41 -5.92
CA THR A 128 24.45 15.43 -5.54
C THR A 128 23.69 16.64 -5.03
N TRP A 129 24.37 17.67 -4.54
CA TRP A 129 23.70 18.93 -4.21
C TRP A 129 23.05 19.58 -5.43
N SER A 130 23.72 19.56 -6.59
CA SER A 130 23.20 20.13 -7.84
C SER A 130 21.97 19.40 -8.37
N THR A 131 21.83 18.11 -8.04
CA THR A 131 20.69 17.25 -8.40
C THR A 131 19.82 16.92 -7.20
N ALA A 132 19.90 17.72 -6.12
CA ALA A 132 19.19 17.47 -4.89
C ALA A 132 17.68 17.35 -5.15
N PRO A 133 17.01 16.35 -4.55
CA PRO A 133 15.59 16.20 -4.75
C PRO A 133 14.81 17.32 -4.06
N THR A 134 13.66 17.66 -4.62
CA THR A 134 12.77 18.66 -4.05
C THR A 134 11.98 18.07 -2.90
N ALA A 135 11.94 18.78 -1.77
CA ALA A 135 11.14 18.44 -0.60
C ALA A 135 10.14 19.56 -0.26
N VAL A 136 9.00 19.20 0.31
CA VAL A 136 7.92 20.15 0.63
C VAL A 136 7.83 20.47 2.12
N PRO A 137 7.46 21.72 2.49
CA PRO A 137 7.27 22.09 3.90
C PRO A 137 5.93 21.62 4.47
N ALA A 138 4.96 21.27 3.62
CA ALA A 138 3.67 20.75 4.06
C ALA A 138 3.87 19.43 4.83
N GLY A 139 3.36 19.37 6.07
CA GLY A 139 3.49 18.18 6.92
C GLY A 139 4.90 17.95 7.49
N GLN A 140 5.83 18.91 7.40
CA GLN A 140 7.19 18.76 7.95
C GLN A 140 7.20 18.51 9.46
N ILE A 141 8.14 17.70 9.94
CA ILE A 141 8.28 17.32 11.35
C ILE A 141 9.48 18.07 11.95
N PRO A 142 9.31 18.79 13.07
CA PRO A 142 10.42 19.46 13.75
C PRO A 142 11.29 18.44 14.50
N LEU A 143 12.60 18.62 14.40
CA LEU A 143 13.57 18.05 15.33
C LEU A 143 14.10 19.17 16.21
N ALA A 144 13.84 19.07 17.51
CA ALA A 144 14.35 20.03 18.48
C ALA A 144 15.89 19.96 18.52
N GLY A 145 16.55 21.12 18.60
CA GLY A 145 17.99 21.18 18.76
C GLY A 145 18.47 20.55 20.08
N THR A 146 19.76 20.24 20.13
CA THR A 146 20.42 19.63 21.30
C THR A 146 21.84 20.18 21.46
N THR A 147 22.29 20.27 22.72
CA THR A 147 23.68 20.57 23.07
C THR A 147 24.48 19.31 23.40
N ASP A 148 23.84 18.15 23.49
CA ASP A 148 24.51 16.87 23.70
C ASP A 148 25.05 16.36 22.34
N PRO A 149 26.38 16.20 22.20
CA PRO A 149 27.02 15.80 20.94
C PRO A 149 26.59 14.42 20.44
N LEU A 150 26.07 13.55 21.32
CA LEU A 150 25.75 12.16 21.03
C LEU A 150 24.26 11.83 21.20
N TRP A 151 23.40 12.85 21.21
CA TRP A 151 21.97 12.66 21.39
C TRP A 151 21.31 11.91 20.24
N ASP A 152 20.73 10.75 20.54
CA ASP A 152 19.91 9.99 19.61
C ASP A 152 18.47 10.53 19.56
N TYR A 153 17.88 10.54 18.37
CA TYR A 153 16.49 10.95 18.14
C TYR A 153 15.65 9.70 17.86
N LEU A 154 15.10 9.13 18.92
CA LEU A 154 14.30 7.90 18.87
C LEU A 154 12.81 8.21 18.79
N ASP A 155 12.05 7.29 18.20
CA ASP A 155 10.58 7.28 18.17
C ASP A 155 9.90 8.53 17.58
N ILE A 156 10.56 9.18 16.62
CA ILE A 156 10.01 10.32 15.88
C ILE A 156 8.74 9.86 15.15
N ASP A 157 7.62 10.53 15.41
CA ASP A 157 6.35 10.23 14.76
C ASP A 157 6.38 10.64 13.29
N VAL A 158 6.45 9.65 12.39
CA VAL A 158 6.41 9.84 10.94
C VAL A 158 5.16 9.23 10.32
N THR A 159 4.16 8.88 11.13
CA THR A 159 2.94 8.14 10.74
C THR A 159 2.29 8.74 9.50
N ALA A 160 2.07 10.05 9.48
CA ALA A 160 1.44 10.75 8.35
C ALA A 160 2.30 10.71 7.08
N MET A 161 3.62 10.91 7.19
CA MET A 161 4.52 10.87 6.01
C MET A 161 4.64 9.45 5.42
N VAL A 162 4.60 8.43 6.27
CA VAL A 162 4.60 7.02 5.84
C VAL A 162 3.26 6.64 5.21
N GLN A 163 2.13 7.07 5.78
CA GLN A 163 0.81 6.91 5.16
C GLN A 163 0.75 7.57 3.78
N ASP A 164 1.27 8.80 3.65
CA ASP A 164 1.37 9.48 2.35
C ASP A 164 2.18 8.65 1.34
N LYS A 165 3.28 8.01 1.78
CA LYS A 165 4.11 7.15 0.90
C LYS A 165 3.40 5.87 0.49
N VAL A 166 2.66 5.24 1.39
CA VAL A 166 1.85 4.05 1.11
C VAL A 166 0.71 4.37 0.13
N ASN A 167 0.11 5.56 0.25
CA ASN A 167 -0.97 6.00 -0.63
C ASN A 167 -0.47 6.43 -2.03
N ASP A 168 0.69 7.09 -2.09
CA ASP A 168 1.27 7.62 -3.32
C ASP A 168 2.78 7.39 -3.39
N PRO A 169 3.22 6.13 -3.63
CA PRO A 169 4.64 5.80 -3.71
C PRO A 169 5.34 6.45 -4.91
N ALA A 170 4.59 6.92 -5.92
CA ALA A 170 5.14 7.55 -7.11
C ALA A 170 5.61 8.99 -6.86
N ASN A 171 5.05 9.70 -5.87
CA ASN A 171 5.39 11.08 -5.55
C ASN A 171 5.93 11.28 -4.12
N ASN A 172 6.34 10.20 -3.45
CA ASN A 172 6.95 10.25 -2.13
C ASN A 172 8.23 9.39 -2.09
N HIS A 173 9.37 10.07 -2.04
CA HIS A 173 10.70 9.46 -2.16
C HIS A 173 11.52 9.63 -0.88
N GLY A 174 10.85 9.63 0.28
CA GLY A 174 11.52 9.62 1.58
C GLY A 174 11.61 10.99 2.24
N PHE A 175 12.68 11.18 2.99
CA PHE A 175 12.88 12.22 3.97
C PHE A 175 14.10 13.09 3.62
N LEU A 176 13.93 14.41 3.66
CA LEU A 176 15.02 15.38 3.65
C LEU A 176 15.16 15.98 5.04
N ILE A 177 16.34 15.86 5.63
CA ILE A 177 16.69 16.47 6.91
C ILE A 177 17.55 17.70 6.65
N GLN A 178 17.12 18.84 7.19
CA GLN A 178 17.82 20.12 7.04
C GLN A 178 17.64 20.99 8.27
N LEU A 179 18.58 21.87 8.56
CA LEU A 179 18.42 22.84 9.66
C LEU A 179 17.23 23.78 9.40
N GLN A 180 16.62 24.27 10.48
CA GLN A 180 15.63 25.34 10.41
C GLN A 180 16.29 26.69 10.14
N ASP A 181 17.49 26.89 10.69
CA ASP A 181 18.36 28.05 10.49
C ASP A 181 19.75 27.57 10.07
N GLU A 182 20.09 27.79 8.80
CA GLU A 182 21.36 27.40 8.18
C GLU A 182 22.48 28.44 8.43
N THR A 183 22.47 29.05 9.62
CA THR A 183 23.61 29.84 10.12
C THR A 183 24.75 28.92 10.53
N TYR A 184 25.98 29.26 10.11
CA TYR A 184 27.14 28.39 10.29
C TYR A 184 27.47 28.09 11.76
N TYR A 185 28.15 26.96 11.97
CA TYR A 185 28.49 26.34 13.26
C TYR A 185 27.32 25.68 14.00
N ARG A 186 26.40 25.11 13.22
CA ARG A 186 25.24 24.36 13.71
C ARG A 186 25.13 23.06 12.94
N MET A 187 24.82 21.98 13.64
CA MET A 187 24.74 20.65 13.06
C MET A 187 23.93 19.69 13.91
N LEU A 188 23.12 18.88 13.24
CA LEU A 188 22.78 17.53 13.69
C LEU A 188 23.41 16.54 12.71
N ASN A 189 24.18 15.57 13.20
CA ASN A 189 24.82 14.54 12.38
C ASN A 189 24.39 13.14 12.81
N PHE A 190 23.89 12.36 11.85
CA PHE A 190 23.35 11.04 12.10
C PHE A 190 24.13 9.97 11.34
N ALA A 191 24.19 8.76 11.90
CA ALA A 191 24.74 7.60 11.21
C ALA A 191 23.82 7.15 10.05
N THR A 192 24.43 6.59 9.01
CA THR A 192 23.75 6.10 7.79
C THR A 192 23.62 4.57 7.78
N SER A 193 23.01 4.00 6.73
CA SER A 193 23.08 2.56 6.45
C SER A 193 24.51 2.02 6.37
N GLU A 194 25.48 2.87 6.01
CA GLU A 194 26.90 2.53 5.89
C GLU A 194 27.62 2.43 7.24
N HIS A 195 26.95 2.79 8.34
CA HIS A 195 27.56 2.68 9.65
C HIS A 195 27.92 1.22 9.98
N ALA A 196 29.13 1.04 10.52
CA ALA A 196 29.70 -0.28 10.79
C ALA A 196 28.91 -1.07 11.84
N ASP A 197 28.38 -0.38 12.86
CA ASP A 197 27.47 -0.97 13.85
C ASP A 197 26.01 -0.92 13.34
N PRO A 198 25.38 -2.07 13.07
CA PRO A 198 23.99 -2.13 12.62
C PRO A 198 22.99 -1.51 13.60
N ALA A 199 23.28 -1.51 14.91
CA ALA A 199 22.37 -0.95 15.91
C ALA A 199 22.27 0.59 15.84
N ARG A 200 23.24 1.24 15.19
CA ARG A 200 23.30 2.70 15.00
C ARG A 200 22.73 3.15 13.65
N ARG A 201 22.29 2.22 12.79
CA ARG A 201 21.71 2.59 11.47
C ARG A 201 20.29 3.12 11.63
N PRO A 202 19.83 4.03 10.74
CA PRO A 202 18.45 4.53 10.74
C PRO A 202 17.44 3.38 10.79
N ARG A 203 16.42 3.50 11.65
CA ARG A 203 15.41 2.47 11.87
C ARG A 203 14.02 3.06 11.73
N LEU A 204 13.17 2.41 10.94
CA LEU A 204 11.75 2.74 10.81
C LEU A 204 10.91 1.53 11.25
N GLU A 205 10.06 1.73 12.25
CA GLU A 205 9.07 0.74 12.67
C GLU A 205 7.68 1.19 12.22
N VAL A 206 6.95 0.34 11.49
CA VAL A 206 5.64 0.66 10.94
C VAL A 206 4.63 -0.39 11.35
N THR A 207 3.57 0.04 12.01
CA THR A 207 2.41 -0.77 12.34
C THR A 207 1.25 -0.39 11.42
N PHE A 208 0.65 -1.36 10.75
CA PHE A 208 -0.44 -1.14 9.81
C PHE A 208 -1.50 -2.24 9.86
N VAL A 209 -2.66 -1.96 9.29
CA VAL A 209 -3.68 -2.96 8.96
C VAL A 209 -3.91 -2.95 7.45
N GLU A 210 -4.03 -4.14 6.87
CA GLU A 210 -4.40 -4.26 5.46
C GLU A 210 -5.84 -3.76 5.27
N ASN A 211 -6.04 -2.95 4.23
CA ASN A 211 -7.37 -2.45 3.89
C ASN A 211 -8.08 -3.32 2.85
N GLU A 212 -7.34 -4.23 2.21
CA GLU A 212 -7.86 -5.15 1.20
C GLU A 212 -7.43 -6.59 1.52
N THR A 213 -8.29 -7.54 1.19
CA THR A 213 -8.01 -8.98 1.24
C THR A 213 -8.15 -9.53 -0.16
N CYS A 214 -7.13 -10.23 -0.65
CA CYS A 214 -7.13 -10.88 -1.96
C CYS A 214 -7.24 -12.41 -1.82
N VAL A 215 -8.09 -13.01 -2.65
CA VAL A 215 -8.29 -14.46 -2.76
C VAL A 215 -7.93 -14.87 -4.18
N THR A 216 -7.03 -15.85 -4.32
CA THR A 216 -6.67 -16.45 -5.60
C THR A 216 -7.26 -17.86 -5.69
N LEU A 217 -7.99 -18.14 -6.76
CA LEU A 217 -8.64 -19.42 -7.04
C LEU A 217 -8.00 -20.05 -8.28
N ASN A 218 -7.20 -21.09 -8.09
CA ASN A 218 -6.49 -21.82 -9.16
C ASN A 218 -6.52 -23.36 -9.00
N GLY A 219 -7.06 -23.90 -7.90
CA GLY A 219 -7.04 -25.34 -7.58
C GLY A 219 -8.39 -26.08 -7.65
N HIS A 220 -9.51 -25.35 -7.65
CA HIS A 220 -10.86 -25.93 -7.67
C HIS A 220 -11.70 -25.26 -8.77
N ILE A 221 -11.42 -25.67 -10.00
CA ILE A 221 -12.08 -25.15 -11.20
C ILE A 221 -12.90 -26.31 -11.75
N LEU A 222 -14.18 -26.06 -11.97
CA LEU A 222 -15.02 -26.93 -12.79
C LEU A 222 -15.07 -26.30 -14.18
N ASP A 223 -14.73 -27.02 -15.23
CA ASP A 223 -14.92 -26.58 -16.60
C ASP A 223 -15.36 -27.73 -17.52
N ALA A 224 -15.91 -27.36 -18.67
CA ALA A 224 -16.26 -28.28 -19.72
C ALA A 224 -16.31 -27.57 -21.07
N LEU A 225 -15.80 -28.25 -22.10
CA LEU A 225 -15.95 -27.85 -23.49
C LEU A 225 -17.32 -28.31 -24.01
N LEU A 226 -17.98 -27.44 -24.78
CA LEU A 226 -19.28 -27.66 -25.38
C LEU A 226 -19.14 -27.70 -26.89
N HIS A 227 -19.43 -28.84 -27.52
CA HIS A 227 -19.19 -29.05 -28.94
C HIS A 227 -20.49 -29.13 -29.76
N GLY A 228 -20.72 -28.14 -30.62
CA GLY A 228 -21.94 -27.94 -31.41
C GLY A 228 -21.98 -28.68 -32.75
N LEU A 229 -20.98 -29.50 -33.07
CA LEU A 229 -21.06 -30.42 -34.20
C LEU A 229 -22.18 -31.44 -33.94
N VAL A 230 -23.03 -31.69 -34.94
CA VAL A 230 -24.23 -32.54 -34.81
C VAL A 230 -23.95 -33.92 -34.17
N THR A 231 -22.79 -34.52 -34.43
CA THR A 231 -22.42 -35.82 -33.86
C THR A 231 -21.96 -35.74 -32.39
N GLU A 232 -21.58 -34.55 -31.92
CA GLU A 232 -20.98 -34.32 -30.60
C GLU A 232 -21.89 -33.55 -29.64
N VAL A 233 -23.10 -33.13 -30.07
CA VAL A 233 -23.95 -32.26 -29.26
C VAL A 233 -24.40 -32.85 -27.92
N ASN A 234 -24.25 -34.17 -27.75
CA ASN A 234 -24.55 -34.90 -26.51
C ASN A 234 -23.29 -35.56 -25.89
N THR A 235 -22.10 -35.23 -26.39
CA THR A 235 -20.83 -35.66 -25.81
C THR A 235 -20.43 -34.66 -24.72
N ASN A 236 -20.03 -35.18 -23.55
CA ASN A 236 -19.46 -34.37 -22.47
C ASN A 236 -17.93 -34.35 -22.60
N TYR A 237 -17.34 -33.16 -22.42
CA TYR A 237 -15.89 -32.96 -22.52
C TYR A 237 -15.32 -32.34 -21.24
N ALA A 238 -15.79 -32.76 -20.06
CA ALA A 238 -15.27 -32.27 -18.77
C ALA A 238 -13.77 -32.53 -18.59
N THR A 239 -13.27 -33.64 -19.12
CA THR A 239 -11.88 -34.08 -18.96
C THR A 239 -10.96 -33.57 -20.07
N THR A 240 -11.45 -32.73 -20.98
CA THR A 240 -10.59 -32.21 -22.05
C THR A 240 -9.67 -31.15 -21.47
N PRO A 241 -8.39 -31.12 -21.86
CA PRO A 241 -7.45 -30.17 -21.30
C PRO A 241 -7.58 -28.77 -21.96
N GLU A 242 -8.59 -28.59 -22.81
CA GLU A 242 -8.83 -27.41 -23.65
C GLU A 242 -10.04 -26.58 -23.18
N LEU A 243 -9.87 -25.27 -23.10
CA LEU A 243 -10.92 -24.28 -22.84
C LEU A 243 -10.97 -23.33 -24.05
N ALA A 244 -11.92 -23.55 -24.96
CA ALA A 244 -11.96 -22.85 -26.24
C ALA A 244 -13.29 -22.13 -26.54
N SER A 245 -13.17 -21.08 -27.35
CA SER A 245 -14.23 -20.53 -28.17
C SER A 245 -13.82 -20.67 -29.64
N SER A 246 -14.53 -21.48 -30.42
CA SER A 246 -14.17 -21.76 -31.81
C SER A 246 -15.38 -21.87 -32.71
N ALA A 247 -15.23 -21.48 -33.97
CA ALA A 247 -16.10 -21.91 -35.04
C ALA A 247 -15.23 -22.51 -36.14
N TRP A 248 -15.50 -23.75 -36.55
CA TRP A 248 -14.63 -24.50 -37.45
C TRP A 248 -15.42 -25.44 -38.36
N THR A 249 -14.73 -26.06 -39.32
CA THR A 249 -15.26 -27.19 -40.09
C THR A 249 -14.55 -28.48 -39.67
N PHE A 250 -15.28 -29.38 -39.04
CA PHE A 250 -14.78 -30.67 -38.57
C PHE A 250 -15.06 -31.71 -39.65
N SER A 251 -14.02 -32.14 -40.38
CA SER A 251 -14.14 -33.01 -41.56
C SER A 251 -15.13 -32.46 -42.61
N GLY A 252 -15.12 -31.14 -42.80
CA GLY A 252 -16.00 -30.43 -43.74
C GLY A 252 -17.39 -30.08 -43.20
N VAL A 253 -17.74 -30.49 -41.98
CA VAL A 253 -19.02 -30.15 -41.34
C VAL A 253 -18.83 -28.99 -40.37
N PRO A 254 -19.55 -27.86 -40.53
CA PRO A 254 -19.46 -26.74 -39.60
C PRO A 254 -19.85 -27.13 -38.18
N GLY A 255 -19.11 -26.63 -37.19
CA GLY A 255 -19.40 -26.78 -35.77
C GLY A 255 -18.86 -25.59 -34.98
N VAL A 256 -19.52 -25.29 -33.86
CA VAL A 256 -19.11 -24.24 -32.91
C VAL A 256 -18.69 -24.91 -31.62
N VAL A 257 -17.66 -24.38 -30.97
CA VAL A 257 -17.19 -24.78 -29.65
C VAL A 257 -17.27 -23.59 -28.72
N ARG A 258 -17.81 -23.81 -27.53
CA ARG A 258 -17.83 -22.88 -26.40
C ARG A 258 -17.26 -23.58 -25.19
N SER A 259 -16.96 -22.84 -24.14
CA SER A 259 -16.54 -23.44 -22.88
C SER A 259 -17.24 -22.79 -21.70
N VAL A 260 -17.53 -23.59 -20.69
CA VAL A 260 -18.05 -23.12 -19.40
C VAL A 260 -17.01 -23.40 -18.32
N LEU A 261 -16.85 -22.47 -17.39
CA LEU A 261 -15.94 -22.63 -16.25
C LEU A 261 -16.51 -21.97 -14.99
N ARG A 262 -16.21 -22.55 -13.83
CA ARG A 262 -16.61 -22.04 -12.52
C ARG A 262 -15.49 -22.24 -11.51
N PHE A 263 -15.08 -21.15 -10.90
CA PHE A 263 -14.19 -21.16 -9.75
C PHE A 263 -14.99 -21.49 -8.48
N GLN A 264 -14.60 -22.55 -7.77
CA GLN A 264 -15.20 -22.92 -6.50
C GLN A 264 -14.46 -22.24 -5.34
N GLY A 265 -15.17 -22.04 -4.22
CA GLY A 265 -14.56 -21.54 -2.99
C GLY A 265 -14.44 -20.03 -2.88
N LEU A 266 -14.97 -19.25 -3.84
CA LEU A 266 -15.07 -17.81 -3.66
C LEU A 266 -16.03 -17.51 -2.50
N GLN A 267 -15.50 -16.96 -1.40
CA GLN A 267 -16.26 -16.53 -0.23
C GLN A 267 -15.84 -15.09 0.07
N ILE A 268 -16.78 -14.16 -0.11
CA ILE A 268 -16.57 -12.75 0.20
C ILE A 268 -17.52 -12.38 1.34
N PRO A 269 -17.01 -11.76 2.43
CA PRO A 269 -17.87 -11.35 3.53
C PRO A 269 -18.94 -10.33 3.10
N ALA A 270 -20.13 -10.42 3.70
CA ALA A 270 -21.19 -9.44 3.48
C ALA A 270 -20.72 -8.02 3.88
N GLY A 271 -21.00 -7.03 3.03
CA GLY A 271 -20.56 -5.64 3.24
C GLY A 271 -19.12 -5.35 2.79
N ALA A 272 -18.41 -6.34 2.25
CA ALA A 272 -17.20 -6.09 1.50
C ALA A 272 -17.51 -5.36 0.19
N VAL A 273 -16.62 -4.45 -0.21
CA VAL A 273 -16.62 -3.77 -1.50
C VAL A 273 -15.54 -4.40 -2.35
N LEU A 274 -15.90 -4.87 -3.53
CA LEU A 274 -14.93 -5.43 -4.47
C LEU A 274 -14.00 -4.33 -4.99
N THR A 275 -12.69 -4.49 -4.81
CA THR A 275 -11.69 -3.50 -5.22
C THR A 275 -11.16 -3.84 -6.61
N SER A 276 -10.86 -5.12 -6.86
CA SER A 276 -10.49 -5.63 -8.19
C SER A 276 -10.83 -7.12 -8.38
N ALA A 277 -10.98 -7.56 -9.63
CA ALA A 277 -11.00 -8.98 -9.97
C ALA A 277 -10.34 -9.23 -11.33
N TRP A 278 -9.38 -10.16 -11.37
CA TRP A 278 -8.54 -10.44 -12.52
C TRP A 278 -8.61 -11.92 -12.87
N LEU A 279 -8.85 -12.22 -14.15
CA LEU A 279 -8.80 -13.58 -14.70
C LEU A 279 -7.58 -13.74 -15.60
N ASP A 280 -6.84 -14.83 -15.41
CA ASP A 280 -5.74 -15.25 -16.27
C ASP A 280 -6.14 -16.50 -17.05
N LEU A 281 -5.92 -16.48 -18.37
CA LEU A 281 -6.09 -17.61 -19.28
C LEU A 281 -4.83 -17.77 -20.13
N HIS A 282 -4.16 -18.92 -20.01
CA HIS A 282 -2.97 -19.21 -20.81
C HIS A 282 -3.35 -19.93 -22.11
N ALA A 283 -2.71 -19.56 -23.22
CA ALA A 283 -2.90 -20.24 -24.49
C ALA A 283 -2.44 -21.69 -24.40
N TRP A 284 -3.15 -22.59 -25.08
CA TRP A 284 -2.69 -23.97 -25.23
C TRP A 284 -1.71 -24.07 -26.42
N ASP A 285 -0.42 -24.27 -26.15
CA ASP A 285 0.66 -24.25 -27.15
C ASP A 285 0.90 -25.57 -27.91
N GLN A 286 0.49 -26.70 -27.33
CA GLN A 286 0.69 -28.05 -27.90
C GLN A 286 -0.64 -28.79 -28.13
N SER A 287 -1.64 -28.14 -28.74
CA SER A 287 -3.02 -28.69 -28.77
C SER A 287 -3.08 -29.83 -29.77
N GLY A 288 -3.25 -31.04 -29.24
CA GLY A 288 -3.53 -32.24 -30.02
C GLY A 288 -4.98 -32.31 -30.51
N GLY A 289 -5.88 -31.48 -29.96
CA GLY A 289 -7.29 -31.42 -30.30
C GLY A 289 -7.59 -30.28 -31.26
N LEU A 290 -8.07 -29.15 -30.73
CA LEU A 290 -8.53 -28.04 -31.57
C LEU A 290 -7.39 -27.36 -32.33
N GLY A 291 -6.23 -27.16 -31.72
CA GLY A 291 -5.08 -26.42 -32.25
C GLY A 291 -4.94 -25.02 -31.64
N GLN A 292 -4.02 -24.22 -32.18
CA GLN A 292 -3.70 -22.85 -31.75
C GLN A 292 -4.82 -21.82 -31.97
N HIS A 293 -4.65 -20.59 -31.46
CA HIS A 293 -5.51 -19.45 -31.80
C HIS A 293 -5.58 -19.23 -33.32
N GLN A 294 -6.73 -18.81 -33.84
CA GLN A 294 -6.93 -18.66 -35.28
C GLN A 294 -7.88 -17.52 -35.62
N ALA A 295 -7.51 -16.71 -36.61
CA ALA A 295 -8.28 -15.55 -37.10
C ALA A 295 -8.38 -15.54 -38.65
N LEU A 296 -8.37 -16.73 -39.26
CA LEU A 296 -8.20 -16.91 -40.71
C LEU A 296 -9.30 -16.23 -41.55
N SER A 297 -10.57 -16.31 -41.11
CA SER A 297 -11.71 -15.72 -41.82
C SER A 297 -12.17 -14.38 -41.24
N GLY A 298 -11.41 -13.82 -40.28
CA GLY A 298 -11.76 -12.59 -39.58
C GLY A 298 -11.41 -12.64 -38.08
N PRO A 299 -11.73 -11.56 -37.35
CA PRO A 299 -11.38 -11.43 -35.94
C PRO A 299 -11.98 -12.55 -35.08
N ASN A 300 -11.19 -13.09 -34.16
CA ASN A 300 -11.54 -14.15 -33.23
C ASN A 300 -11.85 -13.62 -31.82
N ASP A 301 -12.33 -12.38 -31.71
CA ASP A 301 -12.76 -11.81 -30.45
C ASP A 301 -13.75 -12.75 -29.74
N ALA A 302 -13.68 -12.77 -28.42
CA ALA A 302 -14.59 -13.56 -27.59
C ALA A 302 -15.33 -12.69 -26.57
N TRP A 303 -16.44 -13.24 -26.08
CA TRP A 303 -17.15 -12.78 -24.91
C TRP A 303 -16.92 -13.76 -23.77
N LEU A 304 -16.66 -13.20 -22.59
CA LEU A 304 -16.83 -13.87 -21.32
C LEU A 304 -18.15 -13.38 -20.70
N GLU A 305 -19.12 -14.27 -20.58
CA GLU A 305 -20.47 -13.95 -20.08
C GLU A 305 -20.74 -14.71 -18.78
N ARG A 306 -21.50 -14.10 -17.87
CA ARG A 306 -21.93 -14.74 -16.63
C ARG A 306 -22.99 -15.79 -16.93
N VAL A 307 -22.81 -16.99 -16.38
CA VAL A 307 -23.74 -18.12 -16.48
C VAL A 307 -24.83 -17.99 -15.41
N ILE A 308 -26.09 -18.04 -15.83
CA ILE A 308 -27.26 -17.75 -14.98
C ILE A 308 -28.18 -18.95 -14.70
N THR A 309 -27.86 -20.12 -15.25
CA THR A 309 -28.56 -21.38 -14.92
C THR A 309 -27.56 -22.44 -14.44
N PRO A 310 -27.97 -23.33 -13.53
CA PRO A 310 -27.09 -24.37 -13.01
C PRO A 310 -26.62 -25.32 -14.12
N TRP A 311 -25.40 -25.84 -13.94
CA TRP A 311 -24.79 -26.86 -14.78
C TRP A 311 -23.86 -27.72 -13.93
N ASP A 312 -23.59 -28.94 -14.41
CA ASP A 312 -22.64 -29.87 -13.81
C ASP A 312 -21.59 -30.25 -14.85
N ALA A 313 -20.31 -30.09 -14.49
CA ALA A 313 -19.20 -30.29 -15.43
C ALA A 313 -19.20 -31.67 -16.07
N TRP A 314 -19.61 -32.71 -15.34
CA TRP A 314 -19.55 -34.11 -15.76
C TRP A 314 -20.74 -34.55 -16.62
N THR A 315 -21.76 -33.70 -16.76
CA THR A 315 -22.98 -34.01 -17.53
C THR A 315 -23.37 -32.95 -18.56
N VAL A 316 -22.80 -31.74 -18.48
CA VAL A 316 -23.11 -30.67 -19.42
C VAL A 316 -22.65 -31.03 -20.83
N THR A 317 -23.49 -30.75 -21.81
CA THR A 317 -23.21 -30.95 -23.23
C THR A 317 -23.65 -29.70 -24.00
N TRP A 318 -23.40 -29.65 -25.30
CA TRP A 318 -23.93 -28.57 -26.13
C TRP A 318 -25.47 -28.46 -26.05
N SER A 319 -26.16 -29.61 -26.01
CA SER A 319 -27.62 -29.67 -25.96
C SER A 319 -28.20 -29.26 -24.60
N THR A 320 -27.40 -29.32 -23.53
CA THR A 320 -27.79 -28.95 -22.16
C THR A 320 -27.03 -27.72 -21.65
N GLN A 321 -26.44 -26.93 -22.54
CA GLN A 321 -25.62 -25.78 -22.16
C GLN A 321 -26.42 -24.78 -21.30
N PRO A 322 -25.77 -24.17 -20.30
CA PRO A 322 -26.46 -23.21 -19.46
C PRO A 322 -26.71 -21.89 -20.20
N GLN A 323 -27.70 -21.13 -19.74
CA GLN A 323 -27.98 -19.79 -20.23
C GLN A 323 -27.00 -18.76 -19.63
N THR A 324 -26.77 -17.67 -20.35
CA THR A 324 -25.90 -16.55 -19.95
C THR A 324 -26.65 -15.23 -19.95
N THR A 325 -26.02 -14.18 -19.40
CA THR A 325 -26.47 -12.79 -19.51
C THR A 325 -25.40 -11.90 -20.16
N PRO A 326 -25.78 -10.93 -21.01
CA PRO A 326 -24.82 -9.97 -21.58
C PRO A 326 -24.48 -8.81 -20.62
N VAL A 327 -25.16 -8.71 -19.48
CA VAL A 327 -24.86 -7.67 -18.47
C VAL A 327 -23.42 -7.81 -18.01
N ASN A 328 -22.66 -6.72 -18.06
CA ASN A 328 -21.25 -6.64 -17.66
C ASN A 328 -20.31 -7.68 -18.30
N ARG A 329 -20.70 -8.26 -19.45
CA ARG A 329 -19.85 -9.21 -20.17
C ARG A 329 -18.52 -8.57 -20.57
N VAL A 330 -17.46 -9.37 -20.53
CA VAL A 330 -16.09 -8.91 -20.80
C VAL A 330 -15.68 -9.29 -22.22
N SER A 331 -15.10 -8.33 -22.95
CA SER A 331 -14.54 -8.56 -24.29
C SER A 331 -13.13 -9.08 -24.18
N LEU A 332 -12.85 -10.23 -24.79
CA LEU A 332 -11.48 -10.69 -25.03
C LEU A 332 -11.13 -10.28 -26.48
N PRO A 333 -10.21 -9.31 -26.68
CA PRO A 333 -9.87 -8.84 -28.02
C PRO A 333 -9.26 -9.97 -28.84
N GLY A 334 -9.53 -10.00 -30.14
CA GLY A 334 -8.95 -10.98 -31.05
C GLY A 334 -7.42 -10.86 -31.15
N THR A 335 -6.77 -11.94 -31.56
CA THR A 335 -5.31 -12.02 -31.76
C THR A 335 -4.96 -12.85 -32.99
N THR A 336 -3.86 -12.47 -33.65
CA THR A 336 -3.21 -13.27 -34.69
C THR A 336 -2.01 -14.06 -34.16
N ASP A 337 -1.58 -13.81 -32.92
CA ASP A 337 -0.54 -14.60 -32.26
C ASP A 337 -1.13 -15.97 -31.88
N PRO A 338 -0.60 -17.08 -32.41
CA PRO A 338 -1.07 -18.42 -32.10
C PRO A 338 -1.07 -18.80 -30.61
N TRP A 339 -0.23 -18.15 -29.81
CA TRP A 339 0.07 -18.54 -28.42
C TRP A 339 -0.08 -17.39 -27.42
N ALA A 340 -0.80 -16.32 -27.79
CA ALA A 340 -1.04 -15.20 -26.88
C ALA A 340 -1.81 -15.64 -25.63
N ASP A 341 -1.17 -15.45 -24.48
CA ASP A 341 -1.79 -15.52 -23.16
C ASP A 341 -2.65 -14.27 -22.91
N TYR A 342 -3.75 -14.46 -22.19
CA TYR A 342 -4.67 -13.39 -21.78
C TYR A 342 -4.60 -13.29 -20.26
N LEU A 343 -3.65 -12.47 -19.79
CA LEU A 343 -3.40 -12.25 -18.37
C LEU A 343 -4.01 -10.93 -17.91
N ASN A 344 -4.42 -10.87 -16.64
CA ASN A 344 -5.07 -9.73 -16.02
C ASN A 344 -6.29 -9.24 -16.79
N ILE A 345 -7.16 -10.16 -17.25
CA ILE A 345 -8.46 -9.80 -17.80
C ILE A 345 -9.29 -9.18 -16.67
N ASP A 346 -9.69 -7.92 -16.83
CA ASP A 346 -10.57 -7.26 -15.85
C ASP A 346 -11.96 -7.89 -15.89
N VAL A 347 -12.33 -8.57 -14.81
CA VAL A 347 -13.64 -9.20 -14.63
C VAL A 347 -14.37 -8.64 -13.41
N LYS A 348 -13.94 -7.46 -12.90
CA LYS A 348 -14.48 -6.88 -11.67
C LYS A 348 -16.01 -6.75 -11.70
N ASP A 349 -16.56 -6.11 -12.73
CA ASP A 349 -18.01 -5.89 -12.81
C ASP A 349 -18.78 -7.20 -13.01
N LEU A 350 -18.21 -8.16 -13.73
CA LEU A 350 -18.80 -9.48 -13.94
C LEU A 350 -18.83 -10.29 -12.63
N VAL A 351 -17.77 -10.20 -11.82
CA VAL A 351 -17.71 -10.82 -10.48
C VAL A 351 -18.63 -10.09 -9.49
N GLN A 352 -18.72 -8.76 -9.55
CA GLN A 352 -19.66 -7.99 -8.73
C GLN A 352 -21.11 -8.42 -8.99
N ASP A 353 -21.48 -8.55 -10.26
CA ASP A 353 -22.75 -9.13 -10.70
C ASP A 353 -23.03 -10.50 -10.06
N MET A 354 -22.00 -11.36 -9.99
CA MET A 354 -22.11 -12.70 -9.39
C MET A 354 -22.34 -12.66 -7.87
N LEU A 355 -21.77 -11.67 -7.19
CA LEU A 355 -21.94 -11.47 -5.76
C LEU A 355 -23.29 -10.84 -5.43
N ASP A 356 -23.80 -9.97 -6.30
CA ASP A 356 -25.12 -9.33 -6.14
C ASP A 356 -26.27 -10.32 -6.35
N ASP A 357 -26.06 -11.34 -7.19
CA ASP A 357 -27.02 -12.43 -7.42
C ASP A 357 -26.35 -13.80 -7.32
N THR A 358 -25.92 -14.16 -6.11
CA THR A 358 -25.28 -15.47 -5.85
C THR A 358 -26.20 -16.66 -6.14
N ALA A 359 -27.53 -16.45 -6.14
CA ALA A 359 -28.51 -17.52 -6.37
C ALA A 359 -28.59 -17.92 -7.85
N ASN A 360 -28.35 -16.97 -8.77
CA ASN A 360 -28.40 -17.19 -10.21
C ASN A 360 -27.03 -16.96 -10.88
N SER A 361 -25.93 -17.29 -10.19
CA SER A 361 -24.58 -17.11 -10.72
C SER A 361 -23.77 -18.41 -10.63
N PHE A 362 -23.44 -18.99 -11.79
CA PHE A 362 -22.88 -20.34 -11.90
C PHE A 362 -21.54 -20.41 -12.63
N GLY A 363 -20.84 -19.28 -12.78
CA GLY A 363 -19.53 -19.19 -13.42
C GLY A 363 -19.57 -18.36 -14.70
N PHE A 364 -18.65 -18.66 -15.61
CA PHE A 364 -18.46 -17.96 -16.87
C PHE A 364 -18.68 -18.89 -18.07
N LEU A 365 -19.10 -18.31 -19.19
CA LEU A 365 -19.11 -18.96 -20.49
C LEU A 365 -18.24 -18.14 -21.45
N LEU A 366 -17.33 -18.83 -22.12
CA LEU A 366 -16.46 -18.31 -23.15
C LEU A 366 -17.02 -18.69 -24.53
N ARG A 367 -17.28 -17.68 -25.38
CA ARG A 367 -17.75 -17.87 -26.77
C ARG A 367 -17.21 -16.79 -27.70
N LEU A 368 -17.16 -17.06 -29.00
CA LEU A 368 -16.78 -16.04 -29.97
C LEU A 368 -17.86 -14.94 -30.03
N GLN A 369 -17.45 -13.71 -30.35
CA GLN A 369 -18.40 -12.62 -30.66
C GLN A 369 -19.11 -12.87 -31.98
N ASP A 370 -18.38 -13.41 -32.96
CA ASP A 370 -18.86 -13.86 -34.26
C ASP A 370 -18.43 -15.31 -34.49
N GLU A 371 -19.40 -16.22 -34.48
CA GLU A 371 -19.22 -17.67 -34.64
C GLU A 371 -19.14 -18.11 -36.12
N THR A 372 -18.66 -17.22 -36.99
CA THR A 372 -18.26 -17.57 -38.37
C THR A 372 -17.03 -18.48 -38.34
N TYR A 373 -17.07 -19.56 -39.11
CA TYR A 373 -16.02 -20.60 -39.09
C TYR A 373 -14.64 -20.07 -39.50
N TYR A 374 -13.61 -20.78 -39.07
CA TYR A 374 -12.18 -20.46 -39.16
C TYR A 374 -11.68 -19.40 -38.18
N ARG A 375 -12.27 -19.39 -36.99
CA ARG A 375 -11.93 -18.49 -35.88
C ARG A 375 -11.85 -19.27 -34.58
N ARG A 376 -10.88 -18.95 -33.74
CA ARG A 376 -10.65 -19.63 -32.46
C ARG A 376 -9.79 -18.83 -31.50
N LEU A 377 -10.16 -18.88 -30.24
CA LEU A 377 -9.25 -18.77 -29.10
C LEU A 377 -9.26 -20.11 -28.34
N ASN A 378 -8.09 -20.63 -27.98
CA ASN A 378 -7.91 -21.90 -27.29
C ASN A 378 -6.95 -21.75 -26.10
N PHE A 379 -7.45 -22.06 -24.91
CA PHE A 379 -6.76 -21.88 -23.65
C PHE A 379 -6.61 -23.20 -22.90
N CYS A 380 -5.76 -23.19 -21.88
CA CYS A 380 -5.62 -24.27 -20.92
C CYS A 380 -6.86 -24.38 -20.03
N SER A 381 -7.44 -25.59 -19.91
CA SER A 381 -8.49 -25.88 -18.94
C SER A 381 -7.90 -26.30 -17.57
N SER A 382 -8.78 -26.58 -16.62
CA SER A 382 -8.46 -27.16 -15.31
C SER A 382 -7.73 -28.51 -15.39
N GLU A 383 -7.87 -29.23 -16.51
CA GLU A 383 -7.24 -30.51 -16.79
C GLU A 383 -5.85 -30.38 -17.47
N HIS A 384 -5.36 -29.14 -17.66
CA HIS A 384 -4.00 -28.93 -18.20
C HIS A 384 -2.94 -29.60 -17.30
N PRO A 385 -1.96 -30.34 -17.87
CA PRO A 385 -0.94 -31.06 -17.09
C PRO A 385 -0.08 -30.17 -16.20
N ASP A 386 0.24 -28.97 -16.66
CA ASP A 386 0.92 -27.92 -15.88
C ASP A 386 -0.12 -27.09 -15.09
N PRO A 387 -0.15 -27.17 -13.74
CA PRO A 387 -1.06 -26.38 -12.92
C PRO A 387 -0.83 -24.87 -13.00
N ALA A 388 0.38 -24.41 -13.32
CA ALA A 388 0.71 -22.99 -13.42
C ALA A 388 0.04 -22.31 -14.62
N ARG A 389 -0.43 -23.11 -15.59
CA ARG A 389 -1.11 -22.62 -16.80
C ARG A 389 -2.62 -22.76 -16.75
N ARG A 390 -3.19 -23.33 -15.68
CA ARG A 390 -4.65 -23.47 -15.52
C ARG A 390 -5.29 -22.09 -15.30
N PRO A 391 -6.59 -21.93 -15.58
CA PRO A 391 -7.27 -20.66 -15.35
C PRO A 391 -7.11 -20.19 -13.90
N GLN A 392 -6.91 -18.90 -13.68
CA GLN A 392 -6.76 -18.33 -12.34
C GLN A 392 -7.64 -17.11 -12.17
N LEU A 393 -8.46 -17.08 -11.12
CA LEU A 393 -9.24 -15.90 -10.74
C LEU A 393 -8.67 -15.32 -9.44
N ARG A 394 -8.19 -14.08 -9.50
CA ARG A 394 -7.75 -13.30 -8.34
C ARG A 394 -8.78 -12.21 -8.03
N VAL A 395 -9.35 -12.23 -6.83
CA VAL A 395 -10.41 -11.31 -6.39
C VAL A 395 -9.94 -10.59 -5.14
N CYS A 396 -9.90 -9.26 -5.16
CA CYS A 396 -9.56 -8.43 -4.01
C CYS A 396 -10.77 -7.62 -3.56
N TYR A 397 -10.96 -7.53 -2.25
CA TYR A 397 -12.05 -6.78 -1.64
C TYR A 397 -11.60 -6.05 -0.38
N ALA A 398 -12.21 -4.90 -0.12
CA ALA A 398 -12.07 -4.18 1.13
C ALA A 398 -13.31 -4.41 1.99
N LEU A 399 -13.14 -4.67 3.28
CA LEU A 399 -14.26 -4.54 4.21
C LEU A 399 -14.50 -3.06 4.42
N GLY A 400 -15.70 -2.57 4.07
CA GLY A 400 -16.08 -1.20 4.37
C GLY A 400 -15.86 -0.94 5.85
N THR A 401 -14.84 -0.15 6.20
CA THR A 401 -14.74 0.38 7.54
C THR A 401 -15.91 1.32 7.68
N GLY A 402 -16.90 0.99 8.51
CA GLY A 402 -17.95 1.92 8.92
C GLY A 402 -17.43 3.14 9.71
N LEU A 403 -16.15 3.46 9.59
CA LEU A 403 -15.55 4.69 10.04
C LEU A 403 -15.51 5.61 8.81
N PRO A 404 -16.41 6.60 8.69
CA PRO A 404 -16.15 7.70 7.77
C PRO A 404 -14.74 8.21 8.09
N GLU A 405 -13.97 8.47 7.04
CA GLU A 405 -12.69 9.15 7.09
C GLU A 405 -12.81 10.34 8.04
N VAL A 406 -12.30 10.17 9.27
CA VAL A 406 -12.13 11.30 10.16
C VAL A 406 -11.03 12.10 9.51
N ALA A 407 -11.39 13.28 9.01
CA ALA A 407 -10.48 14.26 8.46
C ALA A 407 -9.17 14.26 9.25
N ALA A 408 -8.04 14.24 8.55
CA ALA A 408 -6.70 14.14 9.10
C ALA A 408 -6.61 14.76 10.50
N PRO A 409 -6.23 13.99 11.54
CA PRO A 409 -6.33 14.46 12.92
C PRO A 409 -5.56 15.78 13.07
N ALA A 410 -6.26 16.83 13.45
CA ALA A 410 -5.72 18.16 13.70
C ALA A 410 -4.45 18.10 14.55
N VAL A 411 -3.28 18.39 13.96
CA VAL A 411 -2.01 18.33 14.66
C VAL A 411 -2.00 19.37 15.78
N VAL A 412 -1.95 18.93 17.04
CA VAL A 412 -1.72 19.80 18.20
C VAL A 412 -0.28 19.60 18.64
N VAL A 413 0.47 20.68 18.89
CA VAL A 413 1.87 20.64 19.31
C VAL A 413 2.13 21.53 20.53
N LEU A 414 3.10 21.13 21.35
CA LEU A 414 3.60 21.90 22.50
C LEU A 414 4.95 22.53 22.14
N GLN A 415 5.09 23.84 22.30
CA GLN A 415 6.30 24.57 21.91
C GLN A 415 6.66 25.70 22.90
N PRO A 416 7.88 25.72 23.47
CA PRO A 416 8.89 24.66 23.42
C PRO A 416 8.45 23.45 24.27
N ASN A 417 9.01 22.28 23.97
CA ASN A 417 8.89 21.07 24.78
C ASN A 417 10.19 20.25 24.60
N PRO A 418 11.14 20.27 25.55
CA PRO A 418 10.98 20.71 26.94
C PRO A 418 10.76 22.22 27.11
N ALA A 419 9.92 22.59 28.08
CA ALA A 419 9.57 23.97 28.39
C ALA A 419 10.24 24.44 29.69
N ALA A 420 10.68 25.70 29.72
CA ALA A 420 11.11 26.36 30.95
C ALA A 420 9.88 26.90 31.71
N ASP A 421 9.72 28.23 31.80
CA ASP A 421 8.60 28.86 32.49
C ASP A 421 7.34 29.04 31.62
N ARG A 422 7.42 28.77 30.31
CA ARG A 422 6.31 28.96 29.38
C ARG A 422 6.28 27.89 28.29
N CYS A 423 5.07 27.47 27.90
CA CYS A 423 4.84 26.59 26.77
C CYS A 423 3.61 27.06 26.00
N ARG A 424 3.65 26.97 24.67
CA ARG A 424 2.52 27.27 23.79
C ARG A 424 1.92 25.98 23.25
N VAL A 425 0.62 25.84 23.40
CA VAL A 425 -0.17 24.81 22.72
C VAL A 425 -0.67 25.40 21.41
N VAL A 426 -0.32 24.80 20.27
CA VAL A 426 -0.70 25.27 18.93
C VAL A 426 -1.50 24.18 18.24
N SER A 427 -2.65 24.53 17.65
CA SER A 427 -3.45 23.64 16.82
C SER A 427 -3.28 24.00 15.34
N GLY A 428 -2.91 23.01 14.52
CA GLY A 428 -2.93 23.07 13.06
C GLY A 428 -4.31 22.76 12.45
N GLY A 429 -5.34 22.57 13.28
CA GLY A 429 -6.72 22.33 12.86
C GLY A 429 -7.73 23.18 13.66
N PRO A 430 -8.85 22.62 14.16
CA PRO A 430 -9.85 23.38 14.90
C PRO A 430 -9.27 24.11 16.10
N ALA A 431 -9.82 25.30 16.39
CA ALA A 431 -9.35 26.13 17.48
C ALA A 431 -9.38 25.36 18.80
N ILE A 432 -8.38 25.59 19.65
CA ILE A 432 -8.35 25.05 21.00
C ILE A 432 -9.49 25.71 21.78
N ARG A 433 -10.19 24.92 22.60
CA ARG A 433 -11.29 25.36 23.48
C ARG A 433 -10.88 25.35 24.96
N GLY A 434 -9.89 24.54 25.31
CA GLY A 434 -9.33 24.51 26.66
C GLY A 434 -8.13 23.58 26.75
N VAL A 435 -7.28 23.86 27.73
CA VAL A 435 -6.09 23.06 28.04
C VAL A 435 -6.06 22.75 29.53
N GLU A 436 -5.67 21.53 29.89
CA GLU A 436 -5.50 21.10 31.27
C GLU A 436 -4.13 20.48 31.45
N LEU A 437 -3.52 20.73 32.60
CA LEU A 437 -2.24 20.15 32.98
C LEU A 437 -2.46 19.07 34.04
N VAL A 438 -1.86 17.91 33.85
CA VAL A 438 -1.97 16.74 34.73
C VAL A 438 -0.58 16.29 35.14
N ASP A 439 -0.35 16.02 36.43
CA ASP A 439 0.92 15.49 36.94
C ASP A 439 1.11 13.99 36.63
N PRO A 440 2.31 13.42 36.86
CA PRO A 440 2.55 11.98 36.69
C PRO A 440 1.68 11.06 37.56
N ALA A 441 1.06 11.58 38.62
CA ALA A 441 0.14 10.84 39.47
C ALA A 441 -1.31 10.89 38.95
N GLY A 442 -1.54 11.50 37.78
CA GLY A 442 -2.86 11.61 37.14
C GLY A 442 -3.74 12.71 37.74
N ARG A 443 -3.20 13.60 38.60
CA ARG A 443 -3.97 14.68 39.21
C ARG A 443 -3.95 15.91 38.32
N ARG A 444 -5.11 16.54 38.14
CA ARG A 444 -5.21 17.84 37.46
C ARG A 444 -4.57 18.93 38.31
N CYS A 445 -3.54 19.57 37.77
CA CYS A 445 -2.78 20.62 38.44
C CYS A 445 -3.17 22.02 37.98
N ALA A 446 -3.62 22.17 36.72
CA ALA A 446 -4.13 23.45 36.21
C ALA A 446 -5.13 23.26 35.07
N ALA A 447 -5.97 24.27 34.86
CA ALA A 447 -6.83 24.41 33.71
C ALA A 447 -6.69 25.82 33.15
N HIS A 448 -6.45 25.91 31.84
CA HIS A 448 -6.31 27.15 31.09
C HIS A 448 -7.50 27.26 30.14
N PRO A 449 -8.58 27.95 30.55
CA PRO A 449 -9.71 28.21 29.68
C PRO A 449 -9.30 29.26 28.63
N GLY A 450 -9.56 28.98 27.36
CA GLY A 450 -9.25 29.91 26.28
C GLY A 450 -9.64 29.34 24.92
N THR A 451 -10.05 30.21 24.00
CA THR A 451 -10.42 29.83 22.64
C THR A 451 -9.51 30.48 21.62
N GLY A 452 -8.84 29.69 20.78
CA GLY A 452 -7.99 30.23 19.72
C GLY A 452 -7.10 29.19 19.04
N PRO A 453 -6.39 29.55 17.95
CA PRO A 453 -5.48 28.65 17.25
C PRO A 453 -4.24 28.29 18.08
N ALA A 454 -3.95 29.07 19.13
CA ALA A 454 -2.90 28.76 20.10
C ALA A 454 -3.25 29.31 21.48
N LEU A 455 -2.77 28.64 22.53
CA LEU A 455 -2.87 29.07 23.92
C LEU A 455 -1.51 29.02 24.60
N GLU A 456 -1.24 29.99 25.46
CA GLU A 456 -0.01 30.06 26.24
C GLU A 456 -0.25 29.50 27.64
N LEU A 457 0.66 28.65 28.11
CA LEU A 457 0.69 28.04 29.42
C LEU A 457 1.80 28.69 30.23
N ASP A 458 1.45 29.21 31.40
CA ASP A 458 2.42 29.65 32.41
C ASP A 458 2.82 28.46 33.27
N LEU A 459 4.11 28.12 33.22
CA LEU A 459 4.69 26.96 33.87
C LEU A 459 5.59 27.35 35.06
N ALA A 460 5.73 28.63 35.38
CA ALA A 460 6.67 29.14 36.38
C ALA A 460 6.44 28.55 37.79
N ALA A 461 5.19 28.17 38.11
CA ALA A 461 4.82 27.57 39.39
C ALA A 461 4.99 26.05 39.48
N PHE A 462 5.31 25.36 38.38
CA PHE A 462 5.36 23.89 38.34
C PHE A 462 6.80 23.37 38.45
N PRO A 463 7.07 22.38 39.33
CA PRO A 463 8.39 21.76 39.43
C PRO A 463 8.85 21.12 38.11
N PRO A 464 10.16 21.06 37.82
CA PRO A 464 10.70 20.28 36.72
C PRO A 464 10.21 18.82 36.76
N GLY A 465 9.87 18.26 35.61
CA GLY A 465 9.29 16.93 35.52
C GLY A 465 8.41 16.74 34.28
N ALA A 466 7.91 15.53 34.10
CA ALA A 466 6.96 15.21 33.04
C ALA A 466 5.53 15.52 33.48
N TYR A 467 4.73 16.08 32.58
CA TYR A 467 3.31 16.38 32.76
C TYR A 467 2.55 15.93 31.51
N THR A 468 1.25 15.70 31.66
CA THR A 468 0.34 15.49 30.52
C THR A 468 -0.49 16.74 30.31
N VAL A 469 -0.47 17.27 29.08
CA VAL A 469 -1.31 18.36 28.64
C VAL A 469 -2.52 17.77 27.92
N LEU A 470 -3.71 17.93 28.48
CA LEU A 470 -4.97 17.54 27.86
C LEU A 470 -5.56 18.76 27.13
N VAL A 471 -5.71 18.65 25.81
CA VAL A 471 -6.21 19.72 24.94
C VAL A 471 -7.60 19.33 24.44
N THR A 472 -8.57 20.22 24.61
CA THR A 472 -9.90 20.07 24.02
C THR A 472 -10.03 21.06 22.85
N THR A 473 -10.41 20.59 21.66
CA THR A 473 -10.61 21.42 20.47
C THR A 473 -12.09 21.77 20.28
N ALA A 474 -12.37 22.76 19.40
CA ALA A 474 -13.70 23.32 19.21
C ALA A 474 -14.72 22.32 18.62
N ASP A 475 -14.25 21.33 17.88
CA ASP A 475 -15.00 20.18 17.36
C ASP A 475 -15.32 19.11 18.43
N GLY A 476 -14.78 19.26 19.65
CA GLY A 476 -15.05 18.38 20.79
C GLY A 476 -14.04 17.24 20.96
N GLU A 477 -13.00 17.15 20.12
CA GLU A 477 -11.93 16.18 20.33
C GLU A 477 -11.08 16.50 21.55
N ARG A 478 -10.52 15.46 22.18
CA ARG A 478 -9.56 15.57 23.28
C ARG A 478 -8.26 14.90 22.93
N ARG A 479 -7.14 15.59 23.15
CA ARG A 479 -5.79 15.11 22.84
C ARG A 479 -4.93 15.19 24.09
N ALA A 480 -4.05 14.20 24.28
CA ALA A 480 -3.09 14.16 25.37
C ALA A 480 -1.68 14.30 24.81
N LEU A 481 -0.92 15.27 25.30
CA LEU A 481 0.46 15.50 24.90
C LEU A 481 1.37 15.43 26.10
N ARG A 482 2.56 14.87 25.93
CA ARG A 482 3.58 14.86 26.99
C ARG A 482 4.30 16.20 26.99
N LEU A 483 4.28 16.91 28.12
CA LEU A 483 5.07 18.11 28.38
C LEU A 483 6.23 17.76 29.32
N LEU A 484 7.45 18.15 28.99
CA LEU A 484 8.58 18.12 29.91
C LEU A 484 8.88 19.53 30.39
N ILE A 485 8.89 19.76 31.70
CA ILE A 485 9.36 21.02 32.30
C ILE A 485 10.81 20.82 32.70
N ALA A 486 11.73 21.60 32.11
CA ALA A 486 13.16 21.57 32.37
C ALA A 486 13.67 23.01 32.58
N ARG A 487 14.36 23.27 33.69
CA ARG A 487 14.93 24.57 34.04
C ARG A 487 16.40 24.45 34.39
#